data_AF-A0A914Z0X0-F1
#
_entry.id   AF-A0A914Z0X0-F1
#
_cell.length_a   1.000
_cell.length_b   1.000
_cell.length_c   1.000
_cell.angle_alpha   90.00
_cell.angle_beta   90.00
_cell.angle_gamma   90.00
#
_symmetry.space_group_name_H-M   'P 1'
#
loop_
_entity.id
_entity.type
_entity.pdbx_description
1 polymer ?
#
loop_
_entity_poly.entity_id
_entity_poly.type
_entity_poly.pdbx_seq_one_letter_code
_entity_poly.pdbx_strand_id
1 'polypeptide(L)'
;MLPAVPGNDAFRSCNSSADLGKQVSCNGPCLTYIIEDPDELGKKLYVRGCQSELSQVQTSPNYNNGNGGQHYCEYDENFRRPTSLGTSVQTKILVERCVNTTLPCNKRINFPGESDQDNNCNDSKNNNTVNNEALSCYECEDTNENCKKGKCSKKYCVKSVAKVQGTYSTKKFCSNVNPFGTNEVCSAYDLTVTLFNINNIGGHSNICFCKNKQYCNSSTRLTFGLSTILMFFAAKTFF
;
A
#
# COMPACT_ATOMS: atom_id res chain seq x y z
N MET A 1 -30.65 0.48 8.52
CA MET A 1 -30.37 1.77 7.86
C MET A 1 -28.90 1.76 7.48
N LEU A 2 -28.59 1.67 6.19
CA LEU A 2 -27.22 1.79 5.69
C LEU A 2 -26.81 3.28 5.76
N PRO A 3 -25.57 3.61 6.16
CA PRO A 3 -25.12 4.99 6.13
C PRO A 3 -25.11 5.50 4.70
N ALA A 4 -25.57 6.74 4.51
CA ALA A 4 -25.63 7.40 3.22
C ALA A 4 -24.22 7.46 2.59
N VAL A 5 -24.13 7.07 1.32
CA VAL A 5 -22.95 7.31 0.49
C VAL A 5 -22.74 8.83 0.43
N PRO A 6 -21.60 9.38 0.88
CA PRO A 6 -21.35 10.80 0.78
C PRO A 6 -21.40 11.24 -0.68
N GLY A 7 -22.17 12.29 -0.97
CA GLY A 7 -22.33 12.83 -2.32
C GLY A 7 -21.01 13.26 -2.96
N ASN A 8 -21.04 13.46 -4.28
CA ASN A 8 -19.90 13.78 -5.16
C ASN A 8 -19.03 14.99 -4.74
N ASP A 9 -19.43 15.78 -3.74
CA ASP A 9 -18.61 16.86 -3.15
C ASP A 9 -17.58 16.36 -2.10
N ALA A 10 -17.58 15.07 -1.73
CA ALA A 10 -16.61 14.51 -0.81
C ALA A 10 -15.16 14.53 -1.35
N PHE A 11 -14.98 14.61 -2.67
CA PHE A 11 -13.68 14.55 -3.36
C PHE A 11 -13.22 15.86 -4.02
N ARG A 12 -13.64 17.03 -3.51
CA ARG A 12 -13.04 18.31 -3.92
C ARG A 12 -11.56 18.37 -3.47
N SER A 13 -10.65 18.39 -4.45
CA SER A 13 -9.20 18.61 -4.39
C SER A 13 -8.48 18.40 -3.04
N CYS A 14 -7.80 17.25 -2.85
CA CYS A 14 -6.81 17.04 -1.79
C CYS A 14 -5.49 17.82 -2.00
N ASN A 15 -5.52 18.89 -2.81
CA ASN A 15 -4.34 19.62 -3.28
C ASN A 15 -3.83 20.65 -2.27
N SER A 16 -4.53 20.84 -1.15
CA SER A 16 -4.10 21.73 -0.07
C SER A 16 -3.92 20.98 1.24
N SER A 17 -2.88 21.33 1.99
CA SER A 17 -2.66 20.92 3.38
C SER A 17 -3.65 21.54 4.37
N ALA A 18 -4.59 22.35 3.86
CA ALA A 18 -5.42 23.29 4.60
C ALA A 18 -6.93 23.10 4.33
N ASP A 19 -7.36 21.93 3.88
CA ASP A 19 -8.80 21.62 3.78
C ASP A 19 -9.37 21.35 5.18
N LEU A 20 -9.45 22.42 5.97
CA LEU A 20 -9.78 22.44 7.41
C LEU A 20 -11.20 21.95 7.69
N GLY A 21 -12.07 21.89 6.68
CA GLY A 21 -13.49 21.51 6.82
C GLY A 21 -13.75 20.01 7.02
N LYS A 22 -12.71 19.15 6.95
CA LYS A 22 -12.85 17.68 7.04
C LYS A 22 -11.87 17.04 8.02
N GLN A 23 -11.51 17.76 9.09
CA GLN A 23 -10.68 17.18 10.15
C GLN A 23 -11.48 16.21 11.00
N VAL A 24 -10.86 15.08 11.33
CA VAL A 24 -11.40 14.09 12.26
C VAL A 24 -10.42 13.92 13.41
N SER A 25 -10.96 13.71 14.61
CA SER A 25 -10.13 13.38 15.77
C SER A 25 -9.78 11.89 15.74
N CYS A 26 -8.50 11.57 15.92
CA CYS A 26 -8.02 10.19 15.92
C CYS A 26 -7.67 9.75 17.33
N ASN A 27 -8.19 8.59 17.74
CA ASN A 27 -7.69 7.89 18.92
C ASN A 27 -6.43 7.10 18.52
N GLY A 28 -5.31 7.80 18.38
CA GLY A 28 -4.02 7.26 17.95
C GLY A 28 -3.43 7.97 16.73
N PRO A 29 -2.54 7.29 15.98
CA PRO A 29 -1.77 7.90 14.89
C PRO A 29 -2.65 8.29 13.69
N CYS A 30 -2.27 9.39 13.05
CA CYS A 30 -2.77 9.77 11.74
C CYS A 30 -2.00 9.01 10.66
N LEU A 31 -2.66 8.74 9.53
CA LEU A 31 -2.13 8.03 8.37
C LEU A 31 -2.22 8.91 7.12
N THR A 32 -1.21 8.81 6.25
CA THR A 32 -1.18 9.33 4.89
C THR A 32 -0.74 8.23 3.95
N TYR A 33 -1.50 7.99 2.87
CA TYR A 33 -1.00 7.38 1.64
C TYR A 33 -0.95 8.42 0.54
N ILE A 34 0.15 8.43 -0.21
CA ILE A 34 0.27 9.12 -1.49
C ILE A 34 0.61 8.06 -2.53
N ILE A 35 -0.19 7.97 -3.57
CA ILE A 35 -0.07 6.96 -4.61
C ILE A 35 -0.06 7.69 -5.95
N GLU A 36 0.95 7.46 -6.77
CA GLU A 36 0.92 7.89 -8.16
C GLU A 36 -0.05 7.02 -8.97
N ASP A 37 -0.86 7.68 -9.79
CA ASP A 37 -1.85 7.02 -10.64
C ASP A 37 -1.14 6.15 -11.70
N PRO A 38 -1.39 4.83 -11.75
CA PRO A 38 -0.76 3.97 -12.75
C PRO A 38 -1.23 4.24 -14.18
N ASP A 39 -2.41 4.83 -14.37
CA ASP A 39 -2.95 5.17 -15.70
C ASP A 39 -2.50 6.57 -16.15
N GLU A 40 -2.18 7.46 -15.22
CA GLU A 40 -1.81 8.86 -15.48
C GLU A 40 -0.61 9.30 -14.63
N LEU A 41 0.60 8.93 -15.05
CA LEU A 41 1.84 9.26 -14.33
C LEU A 41 1.95 10.76 -14.02
N GLY A 42 2.40 11.09 -12.82
CA GLY A 42 2.40 12.46 -12.28
C GLY A 42 1.11 12.88 -11.56
N LYS A 43 -0.04 12.23 -11.80
CA LYS A 43 -1.24 12.41 -10.96
C LYS A 43 -1.13 11.61 -9.67
N LYS A 44 -1.68 12.15 -8.58
CA LYS A 44 -1.56 11.59 -7.23
C LYS A 44 -2.93 11.34 -6.62
N LEU A 45 -3.11 10.16 -6.04
CA LEU A 45 -4.17 9.83 -5.11
C LEU A 45 -3.68 10.05 -3.67
N TYR A 46 -4.57 10.60 -2.85
CA TYR A 46 -4.32 10.84 -1.44
C TYR A 46 -5.36 10.13 -0.59
N VAL A 47 -4.90 9.38 0.42
CA VAL A 47 -5.77 8.82 1.46
C VAL A 47 -5.22 9.28 2.80
N ARG A 48 -6.04 9.97 3.58
CA ARG A 48 -5.65 10.53 4.88
C ARG A 48 -6.75 10.29 5.90
N GLY A 49 -6.36 10.05 7.15
CA GLY A 49 -7.29 9.87 8.25
C GLY A 49 -6.65 9.20 9.44
N CYS A 50 -7.49 8.61 10.30
CA CYS A 50 -7.03 7.86 11.45
C CYS A 50 -6.56 6.47 11.01
N GLN A 51 -5.39 6.04 11.50
CA GLN A 51 -4.85 4.74 11.11
C GLN A 51 -5.80 3.59 11.51
N SER A 52 -6.37 3.63 12.71
CA SER A 52 -7.26 2.59 13.23
C SER A 52 -8.44 2.31 12.29
N GLU A 53 -9.00 3.37 11.71
CA GLU A 53 -10.14 3.30 10.78
C GLU A 53 -9.71 2.83 9.39
N LEU A 54 -8.57 3.32 8.89
CA LEU A 54 -8.13 3.10 7.51
C LEU A 54 -7.41 1.77 7.30
N SER A 55 -6.55 1.35 8.23
CA SER A 55 -5.78 0.11 8.05
C SER A 55 -6.52 -1.11 8.57
N GLN A 56 -7.44 -0.94 9.54
CA GLN A 56 -8.06 -2.04 10.31
C GLN A 56 -7.04 -3.02 10.94
N VAL A 57 -5.75 -2.67 10.91
CA VAL A 57 -4.63 -3.42 11.47
C VAL A 57 -4.12 -2.59 12.65
N GLN A 58 -4.24 -3.16 13.85
CA GLN A 58 -3.59 -2.62 15.04
C GLN A 58 -2.08 -2.80 14.88
N THR A 59 -1.38 -1.71 14.59
CA THR A 59 0.09 -1.73 14.62
C THR A 59 0.56 -1.29 16.00
N SER A 60 1.53 -2.01 16.56
CA SER A 60 2.18 -1.64 17.81
C SER A 60 2.81 -0.24 17.70
N PRO A 61 2.72 0.62 18.74
CA PRO A 61 3.14 2.02 18.71
C PRO A 61 4.65 2.27 18.67
N ASN A 62 5.48 1.26 18.37
CA ASN A 62 6.93 1.42 18.34
C ASN A 62 7.38 2.04 17.00
N TYR A 63 7.20 3.35 16.86
CA TYR A 63 7.58 4.19 15.73
C TYR A 63 9.06 4.62 15.80
N ASN A 64 10.01 3.72 15.58
CA ASN A 64 11.42 4.12 15.55
C ASN A 64 11.98 4.00 14.13
N ASN A 65 11.76 5.04 13.32
CA ASN A 65 12.51 5.25 12.07
C ASN A 65 12.79 6.74 11.82
N GLY A 66 12.95 7.52 12.89
CA GLY A 66 13.25 8.95 12.85
C GLY A 66 13.54 9.51 14.24
N ASN A 67 14.34 10.58 14.31
CA ASN A 67 14.66 11.31 15.54
C ASN A 67 13.36 11.78 16.24
N GLY A 68 12.91 11.06 17.27
CA GLY A 68 11.81 11.49 18.14
C GLY A 68 10.59 10.58 18.27
N GLY A 69 10.59 9.34 17.76
CA GLY A 69 9.63 8.31 18.18
C GLY A 69 8.13 8.52 17.85
N GLN A 70 7.81 9.50 16.99
CA GLN A 70 6.42 9.93 16.71
C GLN A 70 6.07 10.01 15.21
N HIS A 71 6.99 9.62 14.32
CA HIS A 71 6.83 9.70 12.87
C HIS A 71 7.42 8.46 12.20
N TYR A 72 6.68 7.89 11.26
CA TYR A 72 7.07 6.78 10.43
C TYR A 72 6.82 7.16 8.98
N CYS A 73 7.81 6.96 8.11
CA CYS A 73 7.62 7.12 6.68
C CYS A 73 8.32 6.01 5.92
N GLU A 74 7.62 5.44 4.95
CA GLU A 74 8.21 4.63 3.89
C GLU A 74 7.80 5.17 2.53
N TYR A 75 8.74 5.14 1.59
CA TYR A 75 8.59 5.61 0.22
C TYR A 75 9.26 4.64 -0.76
N ASP A 76 8.59 4.33 -1.85
CA ASP A 76 9.13 3.57 -2.97
C ASP A 76 8.80 4.30 -4.27
N GLU A 77 9.83 4.70 -5.01
CA GLU A 77 9.70 5.40 -6.29
C GLU A 77 9.41 4.46 -7.47
N ASN A 78 9.65 3.16 -7.27
CA ASN A 78 9.57 2.12 -8.29
C ASN A 78 8.62 0.99 -7.85
N PHE A 79 7.47 1.34 -7.28
CA PHE A 79 6.47 0.38 -6.83
C PHE A 79 5.64 -0.11 -8.01
N ARG A 80 5.58 -1.43 -8.23
CA ARG A 80 4.89 -2.00 -9.38
C ARG A 80 3.38 -2.07 -9.17
N ARG A 81 2.62 -1.52 -10.11
CA ARG A 81 1.15 -1.59 -10.15
C ARG A 81 0.64 -1.89 -11.57
N PRO A 82 -0.50 -2.57 -11.71
CA PRO A 82 -1.18 -2.65 -13.00
C PRO A 82 -1.86 -1.32 -13.34
N THR A 83 -1.83 -0.94 -14.60
CA THR A 83 -2.76 0.05 -15.19
C THR A 83 -4.17 -0.53 -15.26
N SER A 84 -5.16 0.30 -15.56
CA SER A 84 -6.53 -0.14 -15.89
C SER A 84 -6.59 -1.16 -17.03
N LEU A 85 -5.60 -1.14 -17.93
CA LEU A 85 -5.44 -2.10 -19.04
C LEU A 85 -4.66 -3.36 -18.64
N GLY A 86 -4.28 -3.50 -17.37
CA GLY A 86 -3.54 -4.66 -16.85
C GLY A 86 -2.04 -4.65 -17.16
N THR A 87 -1.50 -3.59 -17.76
CA THR A 87 -0.06 -3.48 -18.02
C THR A 87 0.67 -3.11 -16.73
N SER A 88 1.80 -3.75 -16.45
CA SER A 88 2.59 -3.39 -15.25
C SER A 88 3.42 -2.14 -15.49
N VAL A 89 3.23 -1.12 -14.66
CA VAL A 89 4.04 0.10 -14.63
C VAL A 89 4.71 0.26 -13.27
N GLN A 90 5.73 1.12 -13.22
CA GLN A 90 6.36 1.56 -11.97
C GLN A 90 5.75 2.90 -11.58
N THR A 91 5.35 3.01 -10.32
CA THR A 91 4.68 4.17 -9.73
C THR A 91 5.32 4.52 -8.41
N LYS A 92 5.21 5.79 -8.02
CA LYS A 92 5.59 6.24 -6.69
C LYS A 92 4.51 5.90 -5.67
N ILE A 93 4.91 5.42 -4.50
CA ILE A 93 4.03 5.23 -3.34
C ILE A 93 4.72 5.67 -2.05
N LEU A 94 3.96 6.32 -1.18
CA LEU A 94 4.38 6.72 0.15
C LEU A 94 3.33 6.32 1.17
N VAL A 95 3.78 5.80 2.30
CA VAL A 95 3.00 5.63 3.52
C VAL A 95 3.67 6.40 4.64
N GLU A 96 2.90 7.24 5.34
CA GLU A 96 3.39 8.01 6.48
C GLU A 96 2.41 7.90 7.64
N ARG A 97 2.95 7.75 8.84
CA ARG A 97 2.21 7.82 10.10
C ARG A 97 2.83 8.86 10.98
N CYS A 98 1.99 9.57 11.70
CA CYS A 98 2.47 10.57 12.63
C CYS A 98 1.55 10.66 13.84
N VAL A 99 2.13 11.01 14.97
CA VAL A 99 1.41 11.28 16.21
C VAL A 99 1.67 12.74 16.57
N ASN A 100 0.63 13.56 16.58
CA ASN A 100 0.70 14.93 17.08
C ASN A 100 -0.63 15.26 17.76
N THR A 101 -0.55 15.75 19.00
CA THR A 101 -1.73 16.04 19.84
C THR A 101 -2.28 17.45 19.64
N THR A 102 -1.57 18.32 18.92
CA THR A 102 -1.88 19.77 18.86
C THR A 102 -2.24 20.26 17.46
N LEU A 103 -1.72 19.63 16.40
CA LEU A 103 -2.03 19.98 14.99
C LEU A 103 -2.11 18.73 14.11
N PRO A 104 -2.91 18.74 13.02
CA PRO A 104 -2.91 17.63 12.07
C PRO A 104 -1.53 17.50 11.44
N CYS A 105 -0.89 16.35 11.64
CA CYS A 105 0.47 16.07 11.19
C CYS A 105 0.52 15.40 9.80
N ASN A 106 -0.56 14.76 9.36
CA ASN A 106 -0.66 13.99 8.12
C ASN A 106 -0.97 14.87 6.90
N LYS A 107 -0.21 15.94 6.72
CA LYS A 107 -0.48 17.00 5.73
C LYS A 107 0.31 16.88 4.42
N ARG A 108 1.23 15.93 4.33
CA ARG A 108 2.16 15.78 3.20
C ARG A 108 1.42 15.62 1.86
N ILE A 109 1.80 16.42 0.87
CA ILE A 109 1.26 16.38 -0.50
C ILE A 109 2.28 15.91 -1.56
N ASN A 110 3.57 15.94 -1.24
CA ASN A 110 4.64 15.64 -2.18
C ASN A 110 5.37 14.36 -1.83
N PHE A 111 5.93 13.71 -2.85
CA PHE A 111 6.90 12.65 -2.63
C PHE A 111 8.24 13.25 -2.18
N PRO A 112 9.10 12.47 -1.49
CA PRO A 112 10.43 12.92 -1.13
C PRO A 112 11.22 13.39 -2.36
N GLY A 113 11.90 14.53 -2.26
CA GLY A 113 12.66 15.14 -3.35
C GLY A 113 11.87 16.00 -4.34
N GLU A 114 10.54 16.11 -4.22
CA GLU A 114 9.73 17.02 -5.05
C GLU A 114 9.57 18.43 -4.46
N SER A 115 9.99 18.64 -3.20
CA SER A 115 10.07 19.95 -2.55
C SER A 115 11.02 19.94 -1.35
N ASP A 116 11.68 21.07 -1.07
CA ASP A 116 12.69 21.21 -0.01
C ASP A 116 12.19 20.92 1.43
N GLN A 117 10.88 20.94 1.66
CA GLN A 117 10.27 20.76 2.98
C GLN A 117 9.97 19.29 3.36
N ASP A 118 10.04 18.34 2.41
CA ASP A 118 9.42 17.01 2.56
C ASP A 118 10.42 15.83 2.42
N ASN A 119 11.67 15.99 2.85
CA ASN A 119 12.72 14.95 2.73
C ASN A 119 12.72 13.88 3.84
N ASN A 120 11.76 13.87 4.75
CA ASN A 120 11.78 13.04 5.99
C ASN A 120 11.50 11.53 5.81
N CYS A 121 11.81 10.94 4.66
CA CYS A 121 11.67 9.50 4.43
C CYS A 121 13.02 8.86 4.05
N ASN A 122 14.13 9.42 4.53
CA ASN A 122 15.50 9.01 4.15
C ASN A 122 15.79 7.53 4.44
N ASP A 123 15.28 7.00 5.54
CA ASP A 123 15.48 5.59 5.89
C ASP A 123 14.74 4.64 4.95
N SER A 124 13.81 5.13 4.12
CA SER A 124 13.05 4.34 3.13
C SER A 124 13.91 3.71 2.05
N LYS A 125 15.06 4.30 1.74
CA LYS A 125 15.89 3.88 0.59
C LYS A 125 16.86 2.74 0.92
N ASN A 126 17.07 2.44 2.20
CA ASN A 126 18.02 1.41 2.62
C ASN A 126 17.41 0.01 2.50
N ASN A 127 18.12 -0.89 1.83
CA ASN A 127 17.74 -2.31 1.77
C ASN A 127 17.72 -2.90 3.19
N ASN A 128 16.75 -3.77 3.46
CA ASN A 128 16.81 -4.58 4.67
C ASN A 128 17.97 -5.57 4.58
N THR A 129 18.63 -5.87 5.70
CA THR A 129 19.72 -6.83 5.74
C THR A 129 19.31 -8.09 6.50
N VAL A 130 19.72 -9.24 6.00
CA VAL A 130 19.55 -10.56 6.63
C VAL A 130 20.89 -11.26 6.57
N ASN A 131 21.42 -11.65 7.73
CA ASN A 131 22.77 -12.24 7.87
C ASN A 131 23.87 -11.34 7.28
N ASN A 132 23.80 -10.03 7.54
CA ASN A 132 24.73 -9.00 7.02
C ASN A 132 24.76 -8.83 5.49
N GLU A 133 23.82 -9.45 4.77
CA GLU A 133 23.66 -9.27 3.33
C GLU A 133 22.35 -8.56 3.02
N ALA A 134 22.30 -7.81 1.91
CA ALA A 134 21.05 -7.24 1.44
C ALA A 134 20.00 -8.34 1.20
N LEU A 135 18.76 -8.08 1.63
CA LEU A 135 17.63 -8.97 1.42
C LEU A 135 17.44 -9.23 -0.07
N SER A 136 17.53 -10.49 -0.47
CA SER A 136 17.28 -10.96 -1.84
C SER A 136 15.90 -11.59 -1.90
N CYS A 137 15.12 -11.23 -2.92
CA CYS A 137 13.78 -11.75 -3.14
C CYS A 137 13.64 -12.29 -4.56
N TYR A 138 12.66 -13.19 -4.77
CA TYR A 138 12.26 -13.56 -6.12
C TYR A 138 11.54 -12.41 -6.81
N GLU A 139 11.73 -12.28 -8.12
CA GLU A 139 11.11 -11.26 -8.96
C GLU A 139 10.60 -11.91 -10.25
N CYS A 140 9.29 -12.13 -10.33
CA CYS A 140 8.70 -12.89 -11.43
C CYS A 140 7.19 -12.67 -11.53
N GLU A 141 6.65 -12.99 -12.71
CA GLU A 141 5.23 -13.03 -13.01
C GLU A 141 4.92 -14.37 -13.69
N ASP A 142 3.83 -15.02 -13.28
CA ASP A 142 3.47 -16.37 -13.74
C ASP A 142 1.96 -16.61 -13.56
N THR A 143 1.38 -17.54 -14.31
CA THR A 143 -0.04 -17.94 -14.21
C THR A 143 -0.26 -19.12 -13.24
N ASN A 144 0.79 -19.50 -12.53
CA ASN A 144 0.76 -20.52 -11.48
C ASN A 144 0.58 -19.89 -10.09
N GLU A 145 0.36 -20.72 -9.05
CA GLU A 145 0.31 -20.27 -7.64
C GLU A 145 1.64 -19.74 -7.10
N ASN A 146 2.73 -19.94 -7.85
CA ASN A 146 4.08 -19.58 -7.44
C ASN A 146 5.04 -19.45 -8.63
N CYS A 147 6.08 -18.63 -8.45
CA CYS A 147 7.20 -18.53 -9.38
C CYS A 147 8.50 -18.29 -8.60
N LYS A 148 9.64 -18.80 -9.09
CA LYS A 148 10.96 -18.70 -8.42
C LYS A 148 12.04 -18.32 -9.44
N LYS A 149 11.87 -17.17 -10.06
CA LYS A 149 12.78 -16.61 -11.06
C LYS A 149 13.11 -15.17 -10.68
N GLY A 150 14.15 -14.63 -11.30
CA GLY A 150 14.62 -13.26 -11.07
C GLY A 150 15.14 -13.02 -9.65
N LYS A 151 15.75 -11.85 -9.46
CA LYS A 151 16.30 -11.41 -8.18
C LYS A 151 16.19 -9.90 -8.07
N CYS A 152 15.66 -9.43 -6.96
CA CYS A 152 15.71 -8.02 -6.58
C CYS A 152 16.07 -7.87 -5.09
N SER A 153 16.40 -6.64 -4.68
CA SER A 153 16.68 -6.28 -3.29
C SER A 153 16.07 -4.93 -2.94
N LYS A 154 15.24 -4.90 -1.88
CA LYS A 154 14.68 -3.73 -1.20
C LYS A 154 14.39 -4.09 0.27
N LYS A 155 13.69 -3.24 1.02
CA LYS A 155 13.28 -3.53 2.41
C LYS A 155 12.41 -4.77 2.58
N TYR A 156 11.49 -5.00 1.64
CA TYR A 156 10.50 -6.07 1.72
C TYR A 156 10.50 -6.90 0.45
N CYS A 157 10.38 -8.21 0.61
CA CYS A 157 9.92 -9.09 -0.46
C CYS A 157 8.40 -9.11 -0.50
N VAL A 158 7.85 -9.00 -1.70
CA VAL A 158 6.41 -9.00 -1.95
C VAL A 158 6.02 -10.24 -2.73
N LYS A 159 4.88 -10.85 -2.37
CA LYS A 159 4.16 -11.84 -3.15
C LYS A 159 2.71 -11.41 -3.26
N SER A 160 2.22 -11.22 -4.48
CA SER A 160 0.81 -11.05 -4.79
C SER A 160 0.31 -12.27 -5.56
N VAL A 161 -0.84 -12.81 -5.18
CA VAL A 161 -1.53 -13.90 -5.87
C VAL A 161 -2.98 -13.50 -6.06
N ALA A 162 -3.41 -13.41 -7.32
CA ALA A 162 -4.81 -13.29 -7.67
C ALA A 162 -5.31 -14.65 -8.20
N LYS A 163 -6.55 -15.00 -7.86
CA LYS A 163 -7.29 -16.14 -8.40
C LYS A 163 -8.60 -15.63 -8.96
N VAL A 164 -8.83 -15.79 -10.26
CA VAL A 164 -10.08 -15.42 -10.94
C VAL A 164 -10.56 -16.64 -11.70
N GLN A 165 -11.79 -17.08 -11.43
CA GLN A 165 -12.41 -18.26 -12.06
C GLN A 165 -11.51 -19.52 -12.09
N GLY A 166 -10.73 -19.77 -11.04
CA GLY A 166 -9.85 -20.94 -10.95
C GLY A 166 -8.44 -20.73 -11.51
N THR A 167 -8.21 -19.68 -12.30
CA THR A 167 -6.89 -19.33 -12.85
C THR A 167 -6.13 -18.45 -11.87
N TYR A 168 -4.84 -18.75 -11.68
CA TYR A 168 -3.95 -17.96 -10.84
C TYR A 168 -3.16 -16.95 -11.65
N SER A 169 -2.80 -15.85 -10.99
CA SER A 169 -1.77 -14.92 -11.43
C SER A 169 -0.91 -14.60 -10.21
N THR A 170 0.36 -14.97 -10.26
CA THR A 170 1.33 -14.69 -9.21
C THR A 170 2.30 -13.62 -9.69
N LYS A 171 2.52 -12.62 -8.84
CA LYS A 171 3.54 -11.61 -9.03
C LYS A 171 4.43 -11.49 -7.80
N LYS A 172 5.73 -11.47 -8.02
CA LYS A 172 6.74 -11.28 -6.98
C LYS A 172 7.66 -10.14 -7.35
N PHE A 173 7.96 -9.29 -6.38
CA PHE A 173 8.83 -8.13 -6.55
C PHE A 173 9.34 -7.67 -5.18
N CYS A 174 10.17 -6.64 -5.18
CA CYS A 174 10.70 -6.01 -3.98
C CYS A 174 10.08 -4.64 -3.79
N SER A 175 9.86 -4.25 -2.54
CA SER A 175 9.32 -2.93 -2.18
C SER A 175 10.10 -2.28 -1.04
N ASN A 176 10.26 -0.96 -1.08
CA ASN A 176 10.73 -0.15 0.06
C ASN A 176 9.59 0.27 0.98
N VAL A 177 8.35 -0.04 0.60
CA VAL A 177 7.12 0.28 1.33
C VAL A 177 6.37 -0.98 1.67
N ASN A 178 5.95 -1.12 2.92
CA ASN A 178 4.82 -1.95 3.31
C ASN A 178 3.61 -1.05 3.61
N PRO A 179 2.56 -1.05 2.77
CA PRO A 179 1.37 -0.23 3.01
C PRO A 179 0.69 -0.50 4.36
N PHE A 180 0.79 -1.72 4.88
CA PHE A 180 0.21 -2.09 6.17
C PHE A 180 1.09 -1.69 7.37
N GLY A 181 2.35 -1.27 7.10
CA GLY A 181 3.40 -0.89 8.04
C GLY A 181 3.52 -1.78 9.27
N THR A 182 3.45 -3.08 9.03
CA THR A 182 3.91 -4.16 9.91
C THR A 182 5.12 -4.83 9.26
N ASN A 183 5.94 -5.56 10.01
CA ASN A 183 7.16 -6.16 9.45
C ASN A 183 6.86 -7.33 8.50
N GLU A 184 5.88 -8.16 8.86
CA GLU A 184 5.39 -9.29 8.07
C GLU A 184 3.87 -9.32 8.14
N VAL A 185 3.21 -9.40 6.98
CA VAL A 185 1.75 -9.40 6.91
C VAL A 185 1.28 -9.88 5.56
N CYS A 186 0.10 -10.49 5.56
CA CYS A 186 -0.68 -10.77 4.38
C CYS A 186 -2.03 -10.09 4.50
N SER A 187 -2.52 -9.56 3.40
CA SER A 187 -3.89 -9.08 3.31
C SER A 187 -4.57 -9.72 2.12
N ALA A 188 -5.80 -10.17 2.36
CA ALA A 188 -6.62 -10.83 1.39
C ALA A 188 -7.84 -9.95 1.06
N TYR A 189 -8.19 -9.93 -0.22
CA TYR A 189 -9.25 -9.12 -0.80
C TYR A 189 -10.11 -9.98 -1.70
N ASP A 190 -11.42 -9.92 -1.50
CA ASP A 190 -12.37 -10.46 -2.47
C ASP A 190 -12.64 -9.41 -3.55
N LEU A 191 -12.52 -9.84 -4.79
CA LEU A 191 -12.79 -9.04 -5.98
C LEU A 191 -14.14 -9.48 -6.54
N THR A 192 -15.05 -8.54 -6.72
CA THR A 192 -16.28 -8.80 -7.47
C THR A 192 -16.40 -7.77 -8.57
N VAL A 193 -16.36 -8.22 -9.81
CA VAL A 193 -16.60 -7.37 -10.98
C VAL A 193 -17.94 -7.76 -11.58
N THR A 194 -18.87 -6.81 -11.62
CA THR A 194 -20.16 -6.99 -12.28
C THR A 194 -20.05 -6.53 -13.73
N LEU A 195 -20.07 -7.46 -14.67
CA LEU A 195 -20.07 -7.15 -16.10
C LEU A 195 -21.49 -6.88 -16.60
N PHE A 196 -21.71 -5.70 -17.16
CA PHE A 196 -22.98 -5.27 -17.79
C PHE A 196 -24.23 -5.42 -16.89
N ASN A 197 -24.07 -5.50 -15.56
CA ASN A 197 -25.14 -5.85 -14.62
C ASN A 197 -25.77 -7.24 -14.84
N ILE A 198 -25.11 -8.14 -15.57
CA ILE A 198 -25.63 -9.48 -15.92
C ILE A 198 -24.90 -10.57 -15.14
N ASN A 199 -23.57 -10.48 -15.05
CA ASN A 199 -22.75 -11.53 -14.44
C ASN A 199 -21.77 -10.94 -13.43
N ASN A 200 -21.69 -11.57 -12.25
CA ASN A 200 -20.66 -11.28 -11.26
C ASN A 200 -19.48 -12.24 -11.46
N ILE A 201 -18.32 -11.68 -11.76
CA ILE A 201 -17.06 -12.41 -11.76
C ILE A 201 -16.42 -12.21 -10.39
N GLY A 202 -16.40 -13.29 -9.62
CA GLY A 202 -15.68 -13.37 -8.36
C GLY A 202 -14.20 -13.69 -8.57
N GLY A 203 -13.36 -13.05 -7.78
CA GLY A 203 -11.95 -13.33 -7.65
C GLY A 203 -11.48 -13.15 -6.22
N HIS A 204 -10.31 -13.67 -5.93
CA HIS A 204 -9.66 -13.51 -4.63
C HIS A 204 -8.22 -13.09 -4.86
N SER A 205 -7.76 -12.06 -4.16
CA SER A 205 -6.39 -11.57 -4.24
C SER A 205 -5.76 -11.57 -2.86
N ASN A 206 -4.51 -12.01 -2.76
CA ASN A 206 -3.74 -11.97 -1.53
C ASN A 206 -2.38 -11.33 -1.82
N ILE A 207 -2.01 -10.31 -1.05
CA ILE A 207 -0.70 -9.68 -1.10
C ILE A 207 -0.01 -9.80 0.26
N CYS A 208 1.23 -10.25 0.23
CA CYS A 208 2.05 -10.45 1.41
C CYS A 208 3.39 -9.73 1.31
N PHE A 209 3.84 -9.24 2.45
CA PHE A 209 5.12 -8.57 2.67
C PHE A 209 5.91 -9.35 3.71
N CYS A 210 7.20 -9.54 3.48
CA CYS A 210 8.10 -10.19 4.42
C CYS A 210 9.53 -9.63 4.30
N LYS A 211 10.31 -9.72 5.39
CA LYS A 211 11.72 -9.30 5.40
C LYS A 211 12.66 -10.14 6.28
N ASN A 212 12.14 -11.21 6.88
CA ASN A 212 12.83 -11.99 7.91
C ASN A 212 13.86 -13.01 7.39
N LYS A 213 13.86 -13.35 6.09
CA LYS A 213 14.81 -14.30 5.50
C LYS A 213 15.05 -14.03 4.02
N GLN A 214 16.19 -14.49 3.53
CA GLN A 214 16.47 -14.52 2.09
C GLN A 214 15.35 -15.30 1.35
N TYR A 215 14.86 -14.72 0.25
CA TYR A 215 13.76 -15.26 -0.56
C TYR A 215 12.52 -15.63 0.27
N CYS A 216 12.15 -14.79 1.25
CA CYS A 216 10.98 -15.05 2.11
C CYS A 216 9.65 -15.09 1.31
N ASN A 217 9.59 -14.49 0.13
CA ASN A 217 8.44 -14.54 -0.78
C ASN A 217 8.35 -15.85 -1.59
N SER A 218 8.97 -16.94 -1.13
CA SER A 218 9.11 -18.21 -1.86
C SER A 218 7.94 -19.19 -1.71
N SER A 219 7.13 -19.08 -0.66
CA SER A 219 6.12 -20.10 -0.35
C SER A 219 4.92 -20.05 -1.31
N THR A 220 4.26 -21.20 -1.49
CA THR A 220 2.99 -21.33 -2.24
C THR A 220 1.83 -20.75 -1.44
N ARG A 221 1.82 -20.95 -0.11
CA ARG A 221 0.83 -20.41 0.82
C ARG A 221 1.56 -19.59 1.90
N LEU A 222 1.28 -18.29 1.97
CA LEU A 222 1.64 -17.48 3.13
C LEU A 222 0.41 -17.45 4.03
N THR A 223 0.27 -18.45 4.89
CA THR A 223 -0.67 -18.43 6.01
C THR A 223 0.01 -17.69 7.14
N PHE A 224 -0.15 -16.37 7.17
CA PHE A 224 0.05 -15.56 8.38
C PHE A 224 -1.25 -14.83 8.65
N GLY A 225 -1.58 -14.66 9.94
CA GLY A 225 -2.90 -14.27 10.45
C GLY A 225 -3.66 -13.34 9.52
N LEU A 226 -4.78 -13.82 8.99
CA LEU A 226 -5.67 -13.07 8.11
C LEU A 226 -6.14 -11.80 8.82
N SER A 227 -5.59 -10.65 8.44
CA SER A 227 -6.33 -9.39 8.55
C SER A 227 -7.08 -9.21 7.23
N THR A 228 -8.34 -9.59 7.23
CA THR A 228 -9.28 -9.25 6.15
C THR A 228 -9.43 -7.74 6.11
N ILE A 229 -8.88 -7.09 5.10
CA ILE A 229 -9.06 -5.65 4.86
C ILE A 229 -10.05 -5.53 3.72
N LEU A 230 -11.28 -5.10 4.02
CA LEU A 230 -12.25 -4.70 3.00
C LEU A 230 -11.87 -3.29 2.51
N MET A 231 -11.00 -3.20 1.50
CA MET A 231 -10.84 -1.97 0.72
C MET A 231 -11.83 -1.96 -0.43
N PHE A 232 -12.87 -1.14 -0.32
CA PHE A 232 -13.74 -0.80 -1.44
C PHE A 232 -13.00 0.14 -2.38
N PHE A 233 -12.32 -0.41 -3.40
CA PHE A 233 -12.02 0.39 -4.57
C PHE A 233 -13.29 0.46 -5.42
N ALA A 234 -13.97 1.60 -5.39
CA ALA A 234 -14.95 1.91 -6.41
C ALA A 234 -14.19 2.01 -7.75
N ALA A 235 -14.22 0.93 -8.53
CA ALA A 235 -13.82 0.99 -9.92
C ALA A 235 -14.74 1.99 -10.60
N LYS A 236 -14.20 3.14 -11.00
CA LYS A 236 -14.92 4.13 -11.79
C LYS A 236 -15.28 3.47 -13.11
N THR A 237 -16.57 3.15 -13.27
CA THR A 237 -17.15 2.83 -14.57
C THR A 237 -17.15 4.12 -15.38
N PHE A 238 -16.21 4.23 -16.32
CA PHE A 238 -16.34 5.20 -17.40
C PHE A 238 -17.34 4.63 -18.41
N PHE A 239 -18.49 5.30 -18.52
CA PHE A 239 -19.22 5.42 -19.77
C PHE A 239 -18.91 6.79 -20.36
#